data_AF-A0ABD0MVG0-F1
#
_entry.id   AF-A0ABD0MVG0-F1
#
_cell.length_a   1.000
_cell.length_b   1.000
_cell.length_c   1.000
_cell.angle_alpha   90.00
_cell.angle_beta   90.00
_cell.angle_gamma   90.00
#
_symmetry.space_group_name_H-M   'P 1'
#
loop_
_entity.id
_entity.type
_entity.pdbx_description
1 polymer ?
#
loop_
_entity_poly.entity_id
_entity_poly.type
_entity_poly.pdbx_seq_one_letter_code
_entity_poly.pdbx_strand_id
1 'polypeptide(L)'
;MKRCALRPENNVEEGPELRDRVFGIASAQSTMSQPISSELLSVLGKMHKDDVSTAIRNDHYLMQFAQSLFNKHGSERSKHEYIRQKVREVGRLLVTLRHTTRIHNLEEAIKPGNFFILTSALKRVSGFDHESSTFKAPSLALKIGHSLRKISDLIMCRALRFHTLHETKWSELVSQSALSNLSEAKYNKSTRLPLAKDVQKLQLYLGQQVELTKQKLADNPTAGTYAALDRGSPSQVILFNRREGEVARMTVKNFEDRDMSQLNDDISSGLTEVEKRLCKQFVRVELKGKKGRKVAVILTSDMTANLSLLISKRKECGVTENNNYLFTVPCSDGHYRGQFGQFADACGAEDPQNLRSTNLRKQIATISQVMNLKENELDQLADFLGHDIRVHREYYRLPQSTIQLAKISKLLIAMEKGSVKNIQGKSLDEIG
;
A
#
# COMPACT_ATOMS: atom_id res chain seq x y z
N MET A 1 36.05 -19.68 27.14
CA MET A 1 37.01 -18.65 27.58
C MET A 1 38.29 -18.76 26.74
N LYS A 2 38.78 -17.60 26.24
CA LYS A 2 40.15 -17.22 25.76
C LYS A 2 40.78 -18.04 24.60
N ARG A 3 40.98 -17.54 23.36
CA ARG A 3 41.70 -16.38 22.73
C ARG A 3 43.20 -16.62 22.45
N CYS A 4 43.57 -16.49 21.15
CA CYS A 4 44.71 -15.83 20.44
C CYS A 4 46.15 -15.92 21.02
N ALA A 5 47.27 -15.77 20.25
CA ALA A 5 47.59 -14.88 19.11
C ALA A 5 48.87 -15.38 18.34
N LEU A 6 48.95 -15.33 16.99
CA LEU A 6 49.63 -14.34 16.10
C LEU A 6 51.19 -14.38 15.97
N ARG A 7 51.68 -14.89 14.81
CA ARG A 7 52.64 -14.37 13.76
C ARG A 7 53.81 -13.38 14.10
N PRO A 8 54.78 -13.06 13.19
CA PRO A 8 55.27 -13.63 11.90
C PRO A 8 56.82 -13.58 11.69
N GLU A 9 57.37 -14.00 10.52
CA GLU A 9 58.40 -13.25 9.73
C GLU A 9 58.70 -13.92 8.36
N ASN A 10 58.99 -13.07 7.36
CA ASN A 10 59.29 -13.35 5.94
C ASN A 10 60.79 -13.19 5.65
N ASN A 11 61.33 -13.82 4.60
CA ASN A 11 62.25 -13.19 3.61
C ASN A 11 62.45 -14.06 2.35
N VAL A 12 62.96 -13.43 1.27
CA VAL A 12 62.67 -13.58 -0.18
C VAL A 12 63.97 -13.77 -0.99
N GLU A 13 63.91 -14.32 -2.22
CA GLU A 13 64.77 -14.03 -3.42
C GLU A 13 64.04 -14.58 -4.70
N GLU A 14 63.46 -13.79 -5.63
CA GLU A 14 63.92 -13.05 -6.86
C GLU A 14 64.44 -13.91 -8.05
N GLY A 15 64.10 -13.76 -9.36
CA GLY A 15 63.34 -12.78 -10.20
C GLY A 15 62.99 -13.41 -11.59
N PRO A 16 62.87 -12.72 -12.77
CA PRO A 16 62.79 -11.27 -13.08
C PRO A 16 61.54 -10.84 -13.93
N GLU A 17 61.40 -9.52 -14.11
CA GLU A 17 60.24 -8.73 -14.52
C GLU A 17 59.90 -8.68 -16.03
N LEU A 18 58.60 -8.68 -16.36
CA LEU A 18 58.02 -8.01 -17.53
C LEU A 18 56.95 -7.01 -17.04
N ARG A 19 57.17 -5.72 -17.29
CA ARG A 19 56.39 -4.61 -16.73
C ARG A 19 55.09 -4.36 -17.50
N ASP A 20 53.98 -4.85 -16.97
CA ASP A 20 52.65 -4.29 -17.26
C ASP A 20 52.41 -3.07 -16.36
N ARG A 21 52.32 -1.88 -16.96
CA ARG A 21 51.91 -0.65 -16.28
C ARG A 21 50.42 -0.71 -15.96
N VAL A 22 50.07 -1.30 -14.82
CA VAL A 22 48.75 -1.15 -14.20
C VAL A 22 48.66 0.26 -13.63
N PHE A 23 47.89 1.13 -14.28
CA PHE A 23 47.51 2.43 -13.72
C PHE A 23 46.66 2.20 -12.46
N GLY A 24 47.23 2.54 -11.30
CA GLY A 24 46.53 2.49 -10.02
C GLY A 24 45.31 3.41 -10.03
N ILE A 25 44.13 2.80 -9.98
CA ILE A 25 42.90 3.49 -9.61
C ILE A 25 42.99 3.76 -8.12
N ALA A 26 43.38 4.98 -7.75
CA ALA A 26 43.22 5.49 -6.40
C ALA A 26 41.71 5.59 -6.10
N SER A 27 41.12 4.48 -5.67
CA SER A 27 39.74 4.41 -5.21
C SER A 27 39.66 4.99 -3.81
N ALA A 28 39.67 6.32 -3.70
CA ALA A 28 38.99 6.96 -2.58
C ALA A 28 37.49 6.65 -2.76
N GLN A 29 37.04 5.54 -2.17
CA GLN A 29 35.61 5.22 -2.12
C GLN A 29 34.92 6.33 -1.30
N SER A 30 34.37 7.30 -2.02
CA SER A 30 33.44 8.28 -1.51
C SER A 30 32.24 7.53 -0.98
N THR A 31 32.02 7.55 0.32
CA THR A 31 31.02 6.72 1.03
C THR A 31 29.57 6.99 0.62
N MET A 32 29.29 7.92 -0.31
CA MET A 32 27.94 8.32 -0.74
C MET A 32 27.75 8.44 -2.27
N SER A 33 28.71 8.00 -3.10
CA SER A 33 28.52 8.02 -4.57
C SER A 33 27.80 6.77 -5.06
N GLN A 34 26.72 6.93 -5.84
CA GLN A 34 26.09 5.77 -6.50
C GLN A 34 27.07 5.13 -7.49
N PRO A 35 27.10 3.79 -7.60
CA PRO A 35 27.88 3.13 -8.63
C PRO A 35 27.36 3.56 -10.00
N ILE A 36 28.28 3.90 -10.90
CA ILE A 36 27.94 4.21 -12.29
C ILE A 36 27.55 2.90 -12.98
N SER A 37 26.30 2.85 -13.45
CA SER A 37 25.75 1.68 -14.14
C SER A 37 26.42 1.43 -15.50
N SER A 38 26.58 0.15 -15.86
CA SER A 38 27.16 -0.26 -17.14
C SER A 38 26.30 0.19 -18.34
N GLU A 39 24.99 0.29 -18.12
CA GLU A 39 23.97 0.71 -19.06
C GLU A 39 24.10 2.21 -19.36
N LEU A 40 24.36 3.05 -18.35
CA LEU A 40 24.66 4.45 -18.56
C LEU A 40 25.93 4.62 -19.41
N LEU A 41 26.98 3.84 -19.14
CA LEU A 41 28.22 3.89 -19.94
C LEU A 41 27.95 3.57 -21.40
N SER A 42 27.07 2.61 -21.68
CA SER A 42 26.61 2.31 -23.05
C SER A 42 25.85 3.48 -23.70
N VAL A 43 24.96 4.15 -22.95
CA VAL A 43 24.21 5.33 -23.43
C VAL A 43 25.14 6.50 -23.74
N LEU A 44 26.12 6.77 -22.87
CA LEU A 44 27.12 7.82 -23.04
C LEU A 44 28.19 7.47 -24.09
N GLY A 45 28.45 6.18 -24.30
CA GLY A 45 29.38 5.66 -25.31
C GLY A 45 29.00 6.05 -26.74
N LYS A 46 27.72 6.34 -26.99
CA LYS A 46 27.19 6.79 -28.29
C LYS A 46 27.34 8.30 -28.55
N MET A 47 27.89 9.06 -27.61
CA MET A 47 28.19 10.48 -27.84
C MET A 47 29.35 10.64 -28.83
N HIS A 48 29.38 11.80 -29.52
CA HIS A 48 30.55 12.21 -30.30
C HIS A 48 31.80 12.23 -29.41
N LYS A 49 32.90 11.67 -29.91
CA LYS A 49 34.18 11.61 -29.20
C LYS A 49 34.94 12.92 -29.40
N ASP A 50 34.84 13.79 -28.42
CA ASP A 50 35.50 15.09 -28.36
C ASP A 50 35.90 15.47 -26.92
N ASP A 51 36.53 16.62 -26.76
CA ASP A 51 36.96 17.15 -25.47
C ASP A 51 35.82 17.24 -24.45
N VAL A 52 34.59 17.49 -24.92
CA VAL A 52 33.39 17.50 -24.08
C VAL A 52 33.11 16.10 -23.53
N SER A 53 33.13 15.06 -24.38
CA SER A 53 32.92 13.68 -23.96
C SER A 53 34.01 13.18 -23.00
N THR A 54 35.26 13.62 -23.18
CA THR A 54 36.38 13.32 -22.30
C THR A 54 36.24 14.03 -20.95
N ALA A 55 35.85 15.32 -20.96
CA ALA A 55 35.61 16.08 -19.76
C ALA A 55 34.47 15.49 -18.91
N ILE A 56 33.41 15.01 -19.55
CA ILE A 56 32.29 14.32 -18.89
C ILE A 56 32.76 13.07 -18.16
N ARG A 57 33.52 12.19 -18.83
CA ARG A 57 33.95 10.90 -18.25
C ARG A 57 34.90 11.09 -17.06
N ASN A 58 35.67 12.17 -17.06
CA ASN A 58 36.68 12.45 -16.04
C ASN A 58 36.16 13.32 -14.89
N ASP A 59 34.88 13.75 -14.91
CA ASP A 59 34.29 14.54 -13.82
C ASP A 59 33.29 13.71 -13.01
N HIS A 60 33.58 13.55 -11.72
CA HIS A 60 32.78 12.72 -10.82
C HIS A 60 31.31 13.16 -10.73
N TYR A 61 31.04 14.45 -10.50
CA TYR A 61 29.68 14.93 -10.29
C TYR A 61 28.90 15.05 -11.59
N LEU A 62 29.59 15.24 -12.72
CA LEU A 62 28.96 15.17 -14.04
C LEU A 62 28.52 13.74 -14.37
N MET A 63 29.31 12.72 -13.99
CA MET A 63 28.92 11.32 -14.08
C MET A 63 27.78 10.96 -13.11
N GLN A 64 27.79 11.46 -11.87
CA GLN A 64 26.69 11.27 -10.92
C GLN A 64 25.39 11.96 -11.40
N PHE A 65 25.50 13.13 -12.02
CA PHE A 65 24.37 13.81 -12.65
C PHE A 65 23.80 12.98 -13.81
N ALA A 66 24.67 12.42 -14.65
CA ALA A 66 24.26 11.52 -15.73
C ALA A 66 23.54 10.27 -15.18
N GLN A 67 24.05 9.68 -14.08
CA GLN A 67 23.40 8.55 -13.40
C GLN A 67 22.03 8.93 -12.81
N SER A 68 21.90 10.10 -12.22
CA SER A 68 20.61 10.61 -11.71
C SER A 68 19.56 10.77 -12.84
N LEU A 69 19.96 11.30 -13.99
CA LEU A 69 19.08 11.38 -15.16
C LEU A 69 18.72 10.01 -15.72
N PHE A 70 19.66 9.07 -15.70
CA PHE A 70 19.45 7.69 -16.17
C PHE A 70 18.54 6.90 -15.23
N ASN A 71 18.64 7.05 -13.92
CA ASN A 71 17.70 6.42 -12.99
C ASN A 71 16.25 6.87 -13.24
N LYS A 72 16.06 8.13 -13.68
CA LYS A 72 14.75 8.71 -13.94
C LYS A 72 14.17 8.38 -15.32
N HIS A 73 15.01 8.28 -16.33
CA HIS A 73 14.58 8.21 -17.73
C HIS A 73 15.23 7.07 -18.53
N GLY A 74 16.08 6.26 -17.91
CA GLY A 74 16.92 5.26 -18.57
C GLY A 74 16.15 4.06 -19.10
N SER A 75 15.00 3.73 -18.52
CA SER A 75 14.08 2.69 -19.01
C SER A 75 13.50 3.03 -20.39
N GLU A 76 13.34 4.33 -20.70
CA GLU A 76 12.80 4.80 -21.97
C GLU A 76 13.91 5.07 -22.99
N ARG A 77 14.04 4.20 -24.00
CA ARG A 77 15.07 4.34 -25.06
C ARG A 77 14.97 5.67 -25.83
N SER A 78 13.77 6.23 -25.98
CA SER A 78 13.54 7.54 -26.62
C SER A 78 14.14 8.70 -25.84
N LYS A 79 14.36 8.55 -24.51
CA LYS A 79 14.93 9.58 -23.64
C LYS A 79 16.45 9.53 -23.54
N HIS A 80 17.11 8.52 -24.14
CA HIS A 80 18.57 8.42 -24.11
C HIS A 80 19.26 9.60 -24.78
N GLU A 81 18.67 10.16 -25.85
CA GLU A 81 19.20 11.38 -26.48
C GLU A 81 19.08 12.60 -25.57
N TYR A 82 17.97 12.73 -24.86
CA TYR A 82 17.78 13.79 -23.87
C TYR A 82 18.86 13.74 -22.77
N ILE A 83 19.20 12.54 -22.27
CA ILE A 83 20.27 12.37 -21.28
C ILE A 83 21.61 12.84 -21.85
N ARG A 84 21.99 12.37 -23.05
CA ARG A 84 23.24 12.78 -23.72
C ARG A 84 23.31 14.29 -23.90
N GLN A 85 22.22 14.90 -24.39
CA GLN A 85 22.17 16.35 -24.61
C GLN A 85 22.37 17.12 -23.30
N LYS A 86 21.67 16.74 -22.23
CA LYS A 86 21.79 17.40 -20.91
C LYS A 86 23.20 17.33 -20.34
N VAL A 87 23.83 16.16 -20.42
CA VAL A 87 25.19 15.97 -19.92
C VAL A 87 26.20 16.74 -20.79
N ARG A 88 26.01 16.81 -22.11
CA ARG A 88 26.87 17.60 -23.01
C ARG A 88 26.71 19.11 -22.85
N GLU A 89 25.52 19.61 -22.53
CA GLU A 89 25.31 21.03 -22.22
C GLU A 89 26.21 21.47 -21.05
N VAL A 90 26.25 20.68 -19.97
CA VAL A 90 27.12 20.93 -18.82
C VAL A 90 28.59 20.62 -19.11
N GLY A 91 28.87 19.59 -19.91
CA GLY A 91 30.24 19.27 -20.34
C GLY A 91 30.90 20.42 -21.12
N ARG A 92 30.14 21.13 -21.98
CA ARG A 92 30.64 22.33 -22.68
C ARG A 92 31.01 23.46 -21.72
N LEU A 93 30.22 23.65 -20.66
CA LEU A 93 30.56 24.59 -19.60
C LEU A 93 31.85 24.19 -18.88
N LEU A 94 32.01 22.92 -18.54
CA LEU A 94 33.21 22.42 -17.86
C LEU A 94 34.47 22.60 -18.73
N VAL A 95 34.38 22.27 -20.02
CA VAL A 95 35.48 22.52 -20.98
C VAL A 95 35.80 24.01 -21.04
N THR A 96 34.79 24.87 -21.12
CA THR A 96 35.00 26.33 -21.14
C THR A 96 35.70 26.82 -19.87
N LEU A 97 35.29 26.34 -18.69
CA LEU A 97 35.94 26.67 -17.41
C LEU A 97 37.41 26.25 -17.39
N ARG A 98 37.72 25.05 -17.90
CA ARG A 98 39.09 24.53 -17.97
C ARG A 98 40.01 25.35 -18.88
N HIS A 99 39.47 25.95 -19.94
CA HIS A 99 40.26 26.79 -20.85
C HIS A 99 40.43 28.22 -20.37
N THR A 100 39.54 28.72 -19.52
CA THR A 100 39.51 30.14 -19.14
C THR A 100 39.92 30.40 -17.70
N THR A 101 40.05 29.35 -16.89
CA THR A 101 40.27 29.46 -15.43
C THR A 101 41.11 28.27 -14.91
N ARG A 102 41.42 28.29 -13.61
CA ARG A 102 42.06 27.16 -12.90
C ARG A 102 41.06 26.10 -12.39
N ILE A 103 39.77 26.23 -12.73
CA ILE A 103 38.72 25.33 -12.26
C ILE A 103 38.67 24.09 -13.15
N HIS A 104 38.95 22.91 -12.59
CA HIS A 104 39.07 21.68 -13.37
C HIS A 104 37.89 20.72 -13.26
N ASN A 105 37.03 20.87 -12.26
CA ASN A 105 35.87 20.01 -12.02
C ASN A 105 34.65 20.79 -11.49
N LEU A 106 33.47 20.16 -11.54
CA LEU A 106 32.22 20.79 -11.10
C LEU A 106 32.13 21.02 -9.60
N GLU A 107 32.80 20.22 -8.78
CA GLU A 107 32.85 20.38 -7.32
C GLU A 107 33.50 21.71 -6.94
N GLU A 108 34.60 22.06 -7.62
CA GLU A 108 35.27 23.34 -7.47
C GLU A 108 34.45 24.48 -8.08
N ALA A 109 33.84 24.26 -9.26
CA ALA A 109 33.05 25.28 -9.95
C ALA A 109 31.85 25.78 -9.14
N ILE A 110 31.22 24.90 -8.35
CA ILE A 110 29.98 25.19 -7.60
C ILE A 110 30.24 25.81 -6.21
N LYS A 111 31.51 26.04 -5.83
CA LYS A 111 31.84 26.75 -4.59
C LYS A 111 31.33 28.21 -4.62
N PRO A 112 30.79 28.74 -3.51
CA PRO A 112 30.29 30.12 -3.46
C PRO A 112 31.30 31.17 -3.94
N GLY A 113 32.58 31.01 -3.59
CA GLY A 113 33.66 31.92 -4.02
C GLY A 113 33.91 31.93 -5.53
N ASN A 114 33.46 30.92 -6.27
CA ASN A 114 33.65 30.80 -7.71
C ASN A 114 32.40 31.20 -8.52
N PHE A 115 31.34 31.69 -7.87
CA PHE A 115 30.05 31.98 -8.52
C PHE A 115 30.17 32.95 -9.71
N PHE A 116 30.91 34.04 -9.55
CA PHE A 116 31.12 35.02 -10.63
C PHE A 116 31.95 34.47 -11.79
N ILE A 117 32.87 33.55 -11.49
CA ILE A 117 33.68 32.85 -12.50
C ILE A 117 32.78 31.89 -13.30
N LEU A 118 31.96 31.10 -12.59
CA LEU A 118 31.00 30.16 -13.17
C LEU A 118 29.98 30.86 -14.08
N THR A 119 29.41 31.98 -13.63
CA THR A 119 28.44 32.77 -14.41
C THR A 119 29.08 33.41 -15.64
N SER A 120 30.34 33.85 -15.55
CA SER A 120 31.09 34.36 -16.70
C SER A 120 31.35 33.28 -17.75
N ALA A 121 31.70 32.06 -17.33
CA ALA A 121 31.87 30.93 -18.24
C ALA A 121 30.54 30.50 -18.90
N LEU A 122 29.44 30.51 -18.14
CA LEU A 122 28.09 30.25 -18.67
C LEU A 122 27.72 31.26 -19.74
N LYS A 123 27.93 32.57 -19.48
CA LYS A 123 27.70 33.64 -20.44
C LYS A 123 28.47 33.42 -21.74
N ARG A 124 29.73 32.97 -21.65
CA ARG A 124 30.54 32.64 -22.82
C ARG A 124 29.96 31.48 -23.63
N VAL A 125 29.53 30.39 -22.96
CA VAL A 125 28.94 29.21 -23.64
C VAL A 125 27.62 29.53 -24.33
N SER A 126 26.80 30.40 -23.76
CA SER A 126 25.52 30.82 -24.34
C SER A 126 25.63 31.98 -25.33
N GLY A 127 26.84 32.47 -25.61
CA GLY A 127 27.09 33.56 -26.55
C GLY A 127 26.48 34.88 -26.10
N PHE A 128 26.72 35.27 -24.85
CA PHE A 128 26.31 36.57 -24.31
C PHE A 128 27.09 37.70 -24.99
N ASP A 129 26.37 38.69 -25.51
CA ASP A 129 26.93 39.93 -26.03
C ASP A 129 26.90 41.01 -24.94
N HIS A 130 28.05 41.62 -24.69
CA HIS A 130 28.21 42.64 -23.65
C HIS A 130 27.68 44.01 -24.10
N GLU A 131 27.62 44.29 -25.41
CA GLU A 131 27.15 45.57 -25.93
C GLU A 131 25.62 45.64 -25.91
N SER A 132 24.93 44.61 -26.39
CA SER A 132 23.47 44.53 -26.39
C SER A 132 22.86 43.92 -25.12
N SER A 133 23.67 43.34 -24.22
CA SER A 133 23.21 42.56 -23.05
C SER A 133 22.25 41.42 -23.39
N THR A 134 22.41 40.81 -24.57
CA THR A 134 21.57 39.70 -25.05
C THR A 134 22.33 38.38 -25.13
N PHE A 135 21.60 37.26 -25.11
CA PHE A 135 22.18 35.92 -25.32
C PHE A 135 21.87 35.43 -26.73
N LYS A 136 22.88 34.91 -27.43
CA LYS A 136 22.67 34.17 -28.70
C LYS A 136 21.86 32.87 -28.48
N ALA A 137 22.04 32.22 -27.34
CA ALA A 137 21.31 30.99 -26.97
C ALA A 137 20.74 31.07 -25.54
N PRO A 138 19.65 31.83 -25.30
CA PRO A 138 19.09 32.05 -23.96
C PRO A 138 18.56 30.75 -23.34
N SER A 139 17.97 29.86 -24.14
CA SER A 139 17.51 28.55 -23.65
C SER A 139 18.66 27.67 -23.16
N LEU A 140 19.87 27.78 -23.74
CA LEU A 140 21.03 27.04 -23.29
C LEU A 140 21.50 27.54 -21.91
N ALA A 141 21.49 28.87 -21.69
CA ALA A 141 21.80 29.47 -20.40
C ALA A 141 20.85 28.95 -19.29
N LEU A 142 19.54 28.93 -19.56
CA LEU A 142 18.54 28.41 -18.62
C LEU A 142 18.73 26.91 -18.35
N LYS A 143 18.93 26.12 -19.42
CA LYS A 143 19.13 24.67 -19.31
C LYS A 143 20.38 24.31 -18.50
N ILE A 144 21.49 25.03 -18.70
CA ILE A 144 22.71 24.87 -17.91
C ILE A 144 22.46 25.29 -16.46
N GLY A 145 21.79 26.42 -16.22
CA GLY A 145 21.44 26.88 -14.87
C GLY A 145 20.61 25.86 -14.07
N HIS A 146 19.57 25.28 -14.68
CA HIS A 146 18.77 24.22 -14.05
C HIS A 146 19.61 22.95 -13.76
N SER A 147 20.54 22.61 -14.64
CA SER A 147 21.41 21.45 -14.46
C SER A 147 22.42 21.69 -13.34
N LEU A 148 23.02 22.89 -13.26
CA LEU A 148 23.92 23.30 -12.19
C LEU A 148 23.24 23.27 -10.82
N ARG A 149 21.97 23.71 -10.73
CA ARG A 149 21.19 23.59 -9.49
C ARG A 149 21.08 22.12 -9.04
N LYS A 150 20.72 21.21 -9.95
CA LYS A 150 20.64 19.77 -9.62
C LYS A 150 21.99 19.20 -9.19
N ILE A 151 23.08 19.64 -9.81
CA ILE A 151 24.44 19.20 -9.44
C ILE A 151 24.86 19.78 -8.09
N SER A 152 24.49 21.03 -7.80
CA SER A 152 24.64 21.65 -6.48
C SER A 152 23.86 20.87 -5.42
N ASP A 153 22.62 20.46 -5.72
CA ASP A 153 21.83 19.63 -4.82
C ASP A 153 22.54 18.29 -4.56
N LEU A 154 23.16 17.65 -5.57
CA LEU A 154 23.94 16.42 -5.39
C LEU A 154 25.18 16.63 -4.51
N ILE A 155 25.90 17.74 -4.70
CA ILE A 155 27.07 18.10 -3.87
C ILE A 155 26.62 18.43 -2.43
N MET A 156 25.52 19.16 -2.26
CA MET A 156 24.96 19.48 -0.95
C MET A 156 24.34 18.28 -0.24
N CYS A 157 23.74 17.33 -0.97
CA CYS A 157 23.24 16.06 -0.42
C CYS A 157 24.36 15.22 0.18
N ARG A 158 25.61 15.36 -0.30
CA ARG A 158 26.78 14.75 0.36
C ARG A 158 27.14 15.46 1.67
N ALA A 159 26.90 16.76 1.75
CA ALA A 159 27.18 17.58 2.93
C ALA A 159 26.10 17.46 4.03
N LEU A 160 24.87 17.05 3.68
CA LEU A 160 23.72 17.01 4.59
C LEU A 160 23.29 15.57 4.91
N ARG A 161 23.18 15.28 6.21
CA ARG A 161 22.94 13.96 6.83
C ARG A 161 21.65 13.28 6.30
N PHE A 162 21.66 11.95 6.24
CA PHE A 162 20.61 11.00 5.79
C PHE A 162 19.13 11.42 5.89
N HIS A 163 18.75 12.21 6.90
CA HIS A 163 17.39 12.68 7.09
C HIS A 163 16.85 13.47 5.88
N THR A 164 17.64 14.39 5.33
CA THR A 164 17.23 15.19 4.16
C THR A 164 17.12 14.34 2.89
N LEU A 165 17.97 13.31 2.75
CA LEU A 165 17.91 12.35 1.64
C LEU A 165 16.65 11.47 1.72
N HIS A 166 16.28 11.02 2.92
CA HIS A 166 15.06 10.25 3.11
C HIS A 166 13.82 11.08 2.72
N GLU A 167 13.71 12.32 3.20
CA GLU A 167 12.56 13.17 2.90
C GLU A 167 12.44 13.55 1.42
N THR A 168 13.56 13.81 0.74
CA THR A 168 13.52 14.33 -0.63
C THR A 168 13.58 13.25 -1.71
N LYS A 169 14.26 12.11 -1.47
CA LYS A 169 14.55 11.10 -2.51
C LYS A 169 13.87 9.77 -2.32
N TRP A 170 13.46 9.40 -1.10
CA TRP A 170 12.79 8.11 -0.86
C TRP A 170 11.47 7.98 -1.64
N SER A 171 10.72 9.08 -1.72
CA SER A 171 9.47 9.13 -2.48
C SER A 171 9.70 8.88 -3.97
N GLU A 172 10.71 9.51 -4.57
CA GLU A 172 11.08 9.39 -5.99
C GLU A 172 11.63 8.00 -6.33
N LEU A 173 12.49 7.44 -5.47
CA LEU A 173 13.23 6.21 -5.78
C LEU A 173 12.47 4.93 -5.41
N VAL A 174 11.63 4.97 -4.37
CA VAL A 174 11.00 3.78 -3.79
C VAL A 174 9.49 3.91 -3.78
N SER A 175 8.94 4.93 -3.12
CA SER A 175 7.51 4.99 -2.85
C SER A 175 6.66 5.09 -4.12
N GLN A 176 7.05 5.90 -5.12
CA GLN A 176 6.27 6.05 -6.34
C GLN A 176 6.16 4.75 -7.13
N SER A 177 7.28 4.05 -7.36
CA SER A 177 7.30 2.76 -8.06
C SER A 177 6.55 1.68 -7.29
N ALA A 178 6.77 1.59 -5.98
CA ALA A 178 6.09 0.61 -5.13
C ALA A 178 4.56 0.84 -5.08
N LEU A 179 4.12 2.10 -4.95
CA LEU A 179 2.71 2.45 -4.97
C LEU A 179 2.06 2.22 -6.33
N SER A 180 2.76 2.49 -7.44
CA SER A 180 2.28 2.20 -8.79
C SER A 180 2.07 0.70 -8.99
N ASN A 181 3.08 -0.12 -8.64
CA ASN A 181 3.00 -1.58 -8.74
C ASN A 181 1.87 -2.15 -7.88
N LEU A 182 1.68 -1.64 -6.66
CA LEU A 182 0.56 -2.02 -5.80
C LEU A 182 -0.80 -1.62 -6.38
N SER A 183 -0.87 -0.45 -7.03
CA SER A 183 -2.08 0.03 -7.70
C SER A 183 -2.43 -0.83 -8.92
N GLU A 184 -1.46 -1.12 -9.78
CA GLU A 184 -1.63 -1.97 -10.96
C GLU A 184 -2.02 -3.41 -10.59
N ALA A 185 -1.37 -3.99 -9.58
CA ALA A 185 -1.71 -5.31 -9.08
C ALA A 185 -3.14 -5.37 -8.51
N LYS A 186 -3.62 -4.28 -7.89
CA LYS A 186 -5.02 -4.15 -7.44
C LYS A 186 -5.98 -3.97 -8.62
N TYR A 187 -5.61 -3.18 -9.62
CA TYR A 187 -6.41 -2.90 -10.81
C TYR A 187 -6.69 -4.18 -11.61
N ASN A 188 -5.68 -5.01 -11.81
CA ASN A 188 -5.78 -6.26 -12.58
C ASN A 188 -6.47 -7.40 -11.81
N LYS A 189 -6.78 -7.23 -10.52
CA LYS A 189 -7.40 -8.28 -9.69
C LYS A 189 -8.91 -8.24 -9.80
N SER A 190 -9.49 -9.11 -10.64
CA SER A 190 -10.94 -9.38 -10.67
C SER A 190 -11.40 -9.87 -9.29
N THR A 191 -12.06 -9.00 -8.51
CA THR A 191 -12.67 -9.39 -7.24
C THR A 191 -14.02 -10.03 -7.53
N ARG A 192 -14.09 -11.37 -7.56
CA ARG A 192 -15.38 -12.07 -7.60
C ARG A 192 -16.04 -12.01 -6.22
N LEU A 193 -17.28 -11.54 -6.19
CA LEU A 193 -18.10 -11.55 -4.98
C LEU A 193 -18.61 -12.97 -4.70
N PRO A 194 -18.81 -13.34 -3.43
CA PRO A 194 -19.40 -14.64 -3.10
C PRO A 194 -20.85 -14.69 -3.59
N LEU A 195 -21.27 -15.85 -4.06
CA LEU A 195 -22.64 -16.09 -4.52
C LEU A 195 -23.57 -16.20 -3.30
N ALA A 196 -24.79 -15.66 -3.39
CA ALA A 196 -25.76 -15.73 -2.29
C ALA A 196 -26.07 -17.19 -1.89
N LYS A 197 -26.18 -18.08 -2.88
CA LYS A 197 -26.34 -19.54 -2.67
C LYS A 197 -25.21 -20.17 -1.87
N ASP A 198 -23.96 -19.77 -2.14
CA ASP A 198 -22.79 -20.31 -1.43
C ASP A 198 -22.74 -19.80 0.00
N VAL A 199 -23.14 -18.55 0.24
CA VAL A 199 -23.27 -18.00 1.59
C VAL A 199 -24.37 -18.73 2.39
N GLN A 200 -25.48 -19.10 1.75
CA GLN A 200 -26.53 -19.89 2.40
C GLN A 200 -26.06 -21.31 2.73
N LYS A 201 -25.37 -21.99 1.80
CA LYS A 201 -24.76 -23.31 2.04
C LYS A 201 -23.81 -23.26 3.24
N LEU A 202 -22.95 -22.25 3.31
CA LEU A 202 -22.04 -22.06 4.43
C LEU A 202 -22.79 -21.81 5.76
N GLN A 203 -23.84 -20.99 5.75
CA GLN A 203 -24.66 -20.72 6.94
C GLN A 203 -25.31 -22.00 7.48
N LEU A 204 -25.92 -22.80 6.60
CA LEU A 204 -26.57 -24.07 6.96
C LEU A 204 -25.55 -25.07 7.51
N TYR A 205 -24.42 -25.24 6.81
CA TYR A 205 -23.37 -26.15 7.23
C TYR A 205 -22.77 -25.76 8.59
N LEU A 206 -22.45 -24.47 8.78
CA LEU A 206 -21.94 -23.96 10.06
C LEU A 206 -22.95 -24.16 11.19
N GLY A 207 -24.23 -23.88 10.96
CA GLY A 207 -25.28 -24.09 11.96
C GLY A 207 -25.36 -25.55 12.43
N GLN A 208 -25.34 -26.49 11.49
CA GLN A 208 -25.34 -27.92 11.81
C GLN A 208 -24.08 -28.34 12.57
N GLN A 209 -22.90 -27.93 12.12
CA GLN A 209 -21.64 -28.28 12.79
C GLN A 209 -21.56 -27.71 14.21
N VAL A 210 -21.95 -26.44 14.39
CA VAL A 210 -21.97 -25.79 15.71
C VAL A 210 -22.93 -26.52 16.65
N GLU A 211 -24.15 -26.85 16.22
CA GLU A 211 -25.11 -27.54 17.07
C GLU A 211 -24.64 -28.95 17.46
N LEU A 212 -24.06 -29.71 16.53
CA LEU A 212 -23.47 -31.02 16.81
C LEU A 212 -22.32 -30.91 17.83
N THR A 213 -21.44 -29.92 17.69
CA THR A 213 -20.33 -29.72 18.63
C THR A 213 -20.78 -29.21 20.00
N LYS A 214 -21.85 -28.41 20.04
CA LYS A 214 -22.47 -27.94 21.28
C LYS A 214 -23.03 -29.10 22.10
N GLN A 215 -23.77 -30.01 21.47
CA GLN A 215 -24.29 -31.22 22.14
C GLN A 215 -23.14 -32.07 22.67
N LYS A 216 -22.12 -32.33 21.85
CA LYS A 216 -20.92 -33.08 22.28
C LYS A 216 -20.18 -32.44 23.45
N LEU A 217 -20.09 -31.10 23.50
CA LEU A 217 -19.47 -30.39 24.61
C LEU A 217 -20.31 -30.46 25.88
N ALA A 218 -21.64 -30.42 25.74
CA ALA A 218 -22.56 -30.56 26.87
C ALA A 218 -22.46 -31.97 27.50
N ASP A 219 -22.36 -33.01 26.66
CA ASP A 219 -22.30 -34.41 27.11
C ASP A 219 -20.91 -34.81 27.62
N ASN A 220 -19.84 -34.39 26.93
CA ASN A 220 -18.46 -34.74 27.26
C ASN A 220 -17.51 -33.54 27.15
N PRO A 221 -17.36 -32.77 28.23
CA PRO A 221 -16.50 -31.59 28.26
C PRO A 221 -15.02 -31.96 28.25
N THR A 222 -14.37 -31.72 27.13
CA THR A 222 -12.93 -31.97 26.92
C THR A 222 -12.32 -30.80 26.17
N ALA A 223 -11.00 -30.64 26.24
CA ALA A 223 -10.29 -29.64 25.43
C ALA A 223 -10.59 -29.79 23.92
N GLY A 224 -10.79 -31.02 23.43
CA GLY A 224 -11.10 -31.29 22.03
C GLY A 224 -12.51 -30.86 21.62
N THR A 225 -13.53 -31.22 22.40
CA THR A 225 -14.93 -30.82 22.16
C THR A 225 -15.12 -29.31 22.31
N TYR A 226 -14.40 -28.70 23.26
CA TYR A 226 -14.34 -27.26 23.45
C TYR A 226 -13.76 -26.56 22.22
N ALA A 227 -12.57 -26.98 21.78
CA ALA A 227 -11.91 -26.42 20.61
C ALA A 227 -12.76 -26.57 19.33
N ALA A 228 -13.56 -27.63 19.21
CA ALA A 228 -14.45 -27.82 18.07
C ALA A 228 -15.57 -26.77 18.04
N LEU A 229 -16.28 -26.57 19.16
CA LEU A 229 -17.32 -25.54 19.26
C LEU A 229 -16.73 -24.13 19.11
N ASP A 230 -15.56 -23.91 19.70
CA ASP A 230 -14.91 -22.59 19.73
C ASP A 230 -14.27 -22.20 18.38
N ARG A 231 -14.02 -23.16 17.48
CA ARG A 231 -13.65 -22.87 16.07
C ARG A 231 -14.86 -22.47 15.21
N GLY A 232 -16.02 -23.08 15.47
CA GLY A 232 -17.25 -22.84 14.70
C GLY A 232 -17.99 -21.57 15.12
N SER A 233 -18.09 -21.33 16.43
CA SER A 233 -18.83 -20.20 17.02
C SER A 233 -18.39 -18.82 16.49
N PRO A 234 -17.10 -18.44 16.46
CA PRO A 234 -16.69 -17.15 15.92
C PRO A 234 -16.99 -17.07 14.43
N SER A 235 -16.83 -18.14 13.66
CA SER A 235 -17.17 -18.16 12.22
C SER A 235 -18.65 -17.88 11.99
N GLN A 236 -19.53 -18.43 12.82
CA GLN A 236 -20.98 -18.17 12.77
C GLN A 236 -21.30 -16.70 13.09
N VAL A 237 -20.71 -16.15 14.16
CA VAL A 237 -20.90 -14.74 14.55
C VAL A 237 -20.39 -13.79 13.46
N ILE A 238 -19.21 -14.08 12.89
CA ILE A 238 -18.61 -13.27 11.82
C ILE A 238 -19.44 -13.37 10.54
N LEU A 239 -20.02 -14.53 10.23
CA LEU A 239 -20.85 -14.72 9.03
C LEU A 239 -22.11 -13.86 9.10
N PHE A 240 -22.72 -13.77 10.28
CA PHE A 240 -23.90 -12.93 10.52
C PHE A 240 -23.56 -11.43 10.52
N ASN A 241 -22.51 -11.04 11.24
CA ASN A 241 -22.14 -9.63 11.43
C ASN A 241 -21.24 -9.06 10.32
N ARG A 242 -20.73 -9.91 9.42
CA ARG A 242 -19.76 -9.57 8.36
C ARG A 242 -18.50 -8.86 8.90
N ARG A 243 -18.09 -9.22 10.12
CA ARG A 243 -17.00 -8.55 10.85
C ARG A 243 -16.11 -9.51 11.62
N GLU A 244 -14.87 -9.68 11.15
CA GLU A 244 -13.91 -10.63 11.73
C GLU A 244 -13.03 -10.05 12.84
N GLY A 245 -12.41 -8.90 12.60
CA GLY A 245 -11.30 -8.41 13.43
C GLY A 245 -11.68 -8.14 14.89
N GLU A 246 -12.79 -7.43 15.11
CA GLU A 246 -13.29 -7.12 16.45
C GLU A 246 -13.89 -8.35 17.13
N VAL A 247 -14.63 -9.19 16.40
CA VAL A 247 -15.25 -10.41 16.94
C VAL A 247 -14.19 -11.39 17.44
N ALA A 248 -13.13 -11.63 16.68
CA ALA A 248 -12.05 -12.54 17.09
C ALA A 248 -11.36 -12.10 18.40
N ARG A 249 -11.39 -10.79 18.72
CA ARG A 249 -10.78 -10.22 19.92
C ARG A 249 -11.78 -9.95 21.05
N MET A 250 -13.03 -10.40 20.90
CA MET A 250 -14.04 -10.28 21.95
C MET A 250 -13.55 -10.93 23.23
N THR A 251 -13.70 -10.23 24.35
CA THR A 251 -13.36 -10.76 25.69
C THR A 251 -14.60 -11.28 26.39
N VAL A 252 -14.40 -12.14 27.40
CA VAL A 252 -15.49 -12.60 28.28
C VAL A 252 -16.22 -11.40 28.89
N LYS A 253 -15.46 -10.41 29.38
CA LYS A 253 -16.01 -9.16 29.92
C LYS A 253 -16.90 -8.42 28.91
N ASN A 254 -16.52 -8.36 27.63
CA ASN A 254 -17.38 -7.70 26.63
C ASN A 254 -18.73 -8.40 26.50
N PHE A 255 -18.76 -9.72 26.59
CA PHE A 255 -20.00 -10.49 26.53
C PHE A 255 -20.80 -10.41 27.82
N GLU A 256 -20.15 -10.31 28.98
CA GLU A 256 -20.83 -10.10 30.26
C GLU A 256 -21.45 -8.70 30.35
N ASP A 257 -20.72 -7.67 29.89
CA ASP A 257 -21.15 -6.26 29.80
C ASP A 257 -22.13 -6.00 28.64
N ARG A 258 -22.69 -7.05 28.03
CA ARG A 258 -23.61 -6.92 26.89
C ARG A 258 -24.90 -6.17 27.29
N ASP A 259 -25.50 -5.50 26.33
CA ASP A 259 -26.73 -4.77 26.57
C ASP A 259 -27.89 -5.75 26.80
N MET A 260 -28.39 -5.75 28.04
CA MET A 260 -29.56 -6.49 28.50
C MET A 260 -30.70 -5.55 28.89
N SER A 261 -30.62 -4.26 28.52
CA SER A 261 -31.66 -3.29 28.83
C SER A 261 -32.97 -3.66 28.13
N GLN A 262 -34.07 -3.47 28.84
CA GLN A 262 -35.40 -3.63 28.25
C GLN A 262 -35.65 -2.47 27.28
N LEU A 263 -36.37 -2.76 26.20
CA LEU A 263 -36.78 -1.70 25.28
C LEU A 263 -37.59 -0.66 26.05
N ASN A 264 -37.19 0.60 25.91
CA ASN A 264 -37.99 1.71 26.41
C ASN A 264 -39.32 1.76 25.64
N ASP A 265 -40.44 1.87 26.36
CA ASP A 265 -41.79 1.86 25.77
C ASP A 265 -42.00 2.98 24.75
N ASP A 266 -41.46 4.18 25.00
CA ASP A 266 -41.57 5.33 24.09
C ASP A 266 -40.83 5.07 22.78
N ILE A 267 -39.66 4.43 22.83
CA ILE A 267 -38.90 4.03 21.63
C ILE A 267 -39.60 2.87 20.92
N SER A 268 -40.16 1.93 21.69
CA SER A 268 -40.86 0.77 21.15
C SER A 268 -42.07 1.18 20.30
N SER A 269 -42.73 2.28 20.64
CA SER A 269 -43.90 2.79 19.92
C SER A 269 -43.59 3.16 18.45
N GLY A 270 -42.37 3.57 18.17
CA GLY A 270 -41.90 3.94 16.82
C GLY A 270 -41.42 2.76 15.97
N LEU A 271 -41.36 1.54 16.54
CA LEU A 271 -40.89 0.33 15.85
C LEU A 271 -42.06 -0.51 15.34
N THR A 272 -41.84 -1.18 14.20
CA THR A 272 -42.74 -2.20 13.69
C THR A 272 -42.75 -3.45 14.59
N GLU A 273 -43.81 -4.25 14.49
CA GLU A 273 -43.91 -5.51 15.26
C GLU A 273 -42.77 -6.49 14.96
N VAL A 274 -42.24 -6.48 13.74
CA VAL A 274 -41.07 -7.29 13.38
C VAL A 274 -39.83 -6.77 14.10
N GLU A 275 -39.56 -5.46 14.06
CA GLU A 275 -38.42 -4.85 14.75
C GLU A 275 -38.47 -5.08 16.26
N LYS A 276 -39.64 -4.93 16.89
CA LYS A 276 -39.83 -5.24 18.31
C LYS A 276 -39.46 -6.69 18.64
N ARG A 277 -39.86 -7.65 17.79
CA ARG A 277 -39.50 -9.06 17.96
C ARG A 277 -37.99 -9.28 17.79
N LEU A 278 -37.38 -8.64 16.79
CA LEU A 278 -35.93 -8.75 16.56
C LEU A 278 -35.12 -8.18 17.73
N CYS A 279 -35.54 -7.05 18.30
CA CYS A 279 -34.87 -6.49 19.49
C CYS A 279 -34.99 -7.39 20.73
N LYS A 280 -36.06 -8.18 20.85
CA LYS A 280 -36.21 -9.17 21.94
C LYS A 280 -35.39 -10.44 21.71
N GLN A 281 -35.19 -10.83 20.45
CA GLN A 281 -34.50 -12.07 20.09
C GLN A 281 -32.99 -11.91 20.00
N PHE A 282 -32.52 -10.72 19.61
CA PHE A 282 -31.11 -10.45 19.39
C PHE A 282 -30.47 -9.68 20.54
N VAL A 283 -29.22 -10.06 20.85
CA VAL A 283 -28.44 -9.42 21.89
C VAL A 283 -27.34 -8.59 21.26
N ARG A 284 -27.12 -7.37 21.78
CA ARG A 284 -26.11 -6.45 21.30
C ARG A 284 -24.91 -6.42 22.24
N VAL A 285 -23.72 -6.68 21.69
CA VAL A 285 -22.43 -6.59 22.37
C VAL A 285 -21.66 -5.38 21.84
N GLU A 286 -21.16 -4.50 22.72
CA GLU A 286 -20.34 -3.35 22.33
C GLU A 286 -18.84 -3.67 22.43
N LEU A 287 -18.12 -3.50 21.32
CA LEU A 287 -16.69 -3.70 21.20
C LEU A 287 -15.95 -2.39 20.89
N LYS A 288 -14.67 -2.33 21.26
CA LYS A 288 -13.80 -1.20 20.95
C LYS A 288 -13.13 -1.39 19.58
N GLY A 289 -13.56 -0.60 18.61
CA GLY A 289 -12.99 -0.54 17.27
C GLY A 289 -11.75 0.37 17.17
N LYS A 290 -11.28 0.55 15.93
CA LYS A 290 -10.13 1.43 15.63
C LYS A 290 -10.41 2.87 16.08
N LYS A 291 -9.36 3.54 16.58
CA LYS A 291 -9.42 4.92 17.12
C LYS A 291 -10.41 5.08 18.28
N GLY A 292 -10.73 4.00 19.01
CA GLY A 292 -11.61 4.06 20.17
C GLY A 292 -13.10 4.14 19.86
N ARG A 293 -13.52 4.03 18.59
CA ARG A 293 -14.94 4.00 18.21
C ARG A 293 -15.63 2.76 18.78
N LYS A 294 -16.86 2.93 19.28
CA LYS A 294 -17.73 1.80 19.68
C LYS A 294 -18.24 1.08 18.43
N VAL A 295 -18.35 -0.24 18.53
CA VAL A 295 -18.79 -1.13 17.46
C VAL A 295 -19.81 -2.11 18.03
N ALA A 296 -20.98 -2.22 17.41
CA ALA A 296 -21.97 -3.21 17.80
C ALA A 296 -21.72 -4.56 17.10
N VAL A 297 -21.92 -5.65 17.84
CA VAL A 297 -22.04 -7.02 17.32
C VAL A 297 -23.39 -7.58 17.78
N ILE A 298 -24.16 -8.09 16.84
CA ILE A 298 -25.48 -8.68 17.07
C ILE A 298 -25.34 -10.19 17.17
N LEU A 299 -25.90 -10.76 18.23
CA LEU A 299 -25.90 -12.20 18.50
C LEU A 299 -27.33 -12.72 18.48
N THR A 300 -27.53 -13.88 17.85
CA THR A 300 -28.79 -14.63 17.93
C THR A 300 -28.90 -15.33 19.30
N SER A 301 -30.10 -15.78 19.65
CA SER A 301 -30.31 -16.55 20.88
C SER A 301 -29.46 -17.82 20.91
N ASP A 302 -29.34 -18.52 19.78
CA ASP A 302 -28.50 -19.72 19.64
C ASP A 302 -27.01 -19.41 19.82
N MET A 303 -26.52 -18.34 19.17
CA MET A 303 -25.15 -17.89 19.36
C MET A 303 -24.89 -17.57 20.83
N THR A 304 -25.79 -16.83 21.47
CA THR A 304 -25.68 -16.46 22.89
C THR A 304 -25.58 -17.69 23.78
N ALA A 305 -26.44 -18.71 23.55
CA ALA A 305 -26.39 -19.97 24.28
C ALA A 305 -25.04 -20.70 24.07
N ASN A 306 -24.52 -20.72 22.85
CA ASN A 306 -23.23 -21.34 22.54
C ASN A 306 -22.06 -20.62 23.24
N LEU A 307 -22.06 -19.28 23.23
CA LEU A 307 -21.04 -18.49 23.91
C LEU A 307 -21.13 -18.66 25.44
N SER A 308 -22.34 -18.71 26.01
CA SER A 308 -22.55 -18.99 27.43
C SER A 308 -22.03 -20.37 27.84
N LEU A 309 -22.24 -21.39 27.00
CA LEU A 309 -21.70 -22.74 27.23
C LEU A 309 -20.16 -22.74 27.16
N LEU A 310 -19.58 -22.04 26.19
CA LEU A 310 -18.12 -21.86 26.10
C LEU A 310 -17.55 -21.17 27.33
N ILE A 311 -18.26 -20.19 27.92
CA ILE A 311 -17.81 -19.50 29.13
C ILE A 311 -17.91 -20.40 30.37
N SER A 312 -19.01 -21.16 30.52
CA SER A 312 -19.20 -22.02 31.69
C SER A 312 -18.22 -23.21 31.74
N LYS A 313 -17.78 -23.71 30.57
CA LYS A 313 -16.90 -24.88 30.45
C LYS A 313 -15.40 -24.56 30.34
N ARG A 314 -15.00 -23.28 30.47
CA ARG A 314 -13.59 -22.84 30.33
C ARG A 314 -12.61 -23.59 31.25
N LYS A 315 -12.92 -23.62 32.54
CA LYS A 315 -12.05 -24.24 33.57
C LYS A 315 -11.93 -25.74 33.37
N GLU A 316 -13.07 -26.40 33.11
CA GLU A 316 -13.15 -27.86 32.89
C GLU A 316 -12.39 -28.30 31.63
N CYS A 317 -12.31 -27.44 30.61
CA CYS A 317 -11.65 -27.75 29.34
C CYS A 317 -10.20 -27.24 29.23
N GLY A 318 -9.59 -26.78 30.33
CA GLY A 318 -8.17 -26.43 30.37
C GLY A 318 -7.81 -25.06 29.77
N VAL A 319 -8.73 -24.09 29.78
CA VAL A 319 -8.42 -22.70 29.41
C VAL A 319 -7.68 -22.03 30.58
N THR A 320 -6.58 -21.34 30.28
CA THR A 320 -5.77 -20.63 31.30
C THR A 320 -6.57 -19.48 31.92
N GLU A 321 -6.46 -19.29 33.24
CA GLU A 321 -7.18 -18.22 33.96
C GLU A 321 -6.76 -16.81 33.50
N ASN A 322 -5.56 -16.67 32.92
CA ASN A 322 -5.05 -15.41 32.39
C ASN A 322 -5.61 -15.05 31.00
N ASN A 323 -6.26 -16.00 30.30
CA ASN A 323 -6.78 -15.76 28.97
C ASN A 323 -8.17 -15.10 29.03
N ASN A 324 -8.21 -13.80 28.72
CA ASN A 324 -9.43 -12.97 28.76
C ASN A 324 -10.28 -13.06 27.49
N TYR A 325 -9.77 -13.67 26.42
CA TYR A 325 -10.53 -13.78 25.16
C TYR A 325 -11.72 -14.72 25.34
N LEU A 326 -12.81 -14.44 24.63
CA LEU A 326 -13.97 -15.33 24.63
C LEU A 326 -13.64 -16.60 23.82
N PHE A 327 -13.10 -16.42 22.61
CA PHE A 327 -12.75 -17.50 21.69
C PHE A 327 -11.30 -17.97 21.90
N THR A 328 -11.06 -18.87 22.84
CA THR A 328 -9.72 -19.29 23.29
C THR A 328 -9.27 -20.64 22.74
N VAL A 329 -7.98 -20.75 22.44
CA VAL A 329 -7.37 -22.06 22.20
C VAL A 329 -7.11 -22.73 23.56
N PRO A 330 -7.66 -23.92 23.86
CA PRO A 330 -7.36 -24.63 25.11
C PRO A 330 -5.85 -24.83 25.30
N CYS A 331 -5.38 -24.76 26.54
CA CYS A 331 -3.96 -24.87 26.90
C CYS A 331 -3.04 -23.83 26.23
N SER A 332 -3.57 -22.67 25.82
CA SER A 332 -2.81 -21.58 25.18
C SER A 332 -3.35 -20.20 25.58
N ASP A 333 -2.48 -19.20 25.54
CA ASP A 333 -2.85 -17.78 25.70
C ASP A 333 -3.37 -17.15 24.40
N GLY A 334 -3.50 -17.95 23.33
CA GLY A 334 -4.02 -17.55 22.03
C GLY A 334 -5.55 -17.52 21.94
N HIS A 335 -6.04 -16.99 20.82
CA HIS A 335 -7.46 -16.96 20.47
C HIS A 335 -7.67 -17.43 19.03
N TYR A 336 -8.85 -17.98 18.73
CA TYR A 336 -9.21 -18.34 17.36
C TYR A 336 -9.53 -17.09 16.53
N ARG A 337 -8.89 -16.98 15.37
CA ARG A 337 -9.32 -16.07 14.29
C ARG A 337 -10.22 -16.89 13.38
N GLY A 338 -11.51 -16.53 13.29
CA GLY A 338 -12.55 -17.34 12.63
C GLY A 338 -12.06 -18.08 11.38
N GLN A 339 -12.11 -19.40 11.39
CA GLN A 339 -11.50 -20.25 10.37
C GLN A 339 -12.45 -20.49 9.19
N PHE A 340 -12.78 -19.45 8.44
CA PHE A 340 -13.71 -19.54 7.31
C PHE A 340 -13.30 -20.53 6.22
N GLY A 341 -12.00 -20.69 5.97
CA GLY A 341 -11.50 -21.52 4.87
C GLY A 341 -11.97 -22.97 4.97
N GLN A 342 -11.81 -23.60 6.14
CA GLN A 342 -12.18 -25.01 6.33
C GLN A 342 -13.68 -25.24 6.16
N PHE A 343 -14.50 -24.34 6.70
CA PHE A 343 -15.97 -24.45 6.56
C PHE A 343 -16.44 -24.13 5.14
N ALA A 344 -15.78 -23.19 4.45
CA ALA A 344 -16.07 -22.87 3.06
C ALA A 344 -15.80 -24.07 2.14
N ASP A 345 -14.67 -24.74 2.33
CA ASP A 345 -14.28 -25.89 1.52
C ASP A 345 -15.22 -27.10 1.77
N ALA A 346 -15.71 -27.26 2.99
CA ALA A 346 -16.58 -28.38 3.37
C ALA A 346 -18.07 -28.18 3.08
N CYS A 347 -18.55 -26.94 2.87
CA CYS A 347 -19.99 -26.66 2.74
C CYS A 347 -20.59 -26.94 1.36
N GLY A 348 -19.80 -27.42 0.39
CA GLY A 348 -20.27 -27.69 -0.98
C GLY A 348 -20.59 -26.42 -1.78
N ALA A 349 -19.93 -25.30 -1.45
CA ALA A 349 -19.99 -24.07 -2.23
C ALA A 349 -19.37 -24.27 -3.62
N GLU A 350 -19.87 -23.53 -4.62
CA GLU A 350 -19.31 -23.55 -5.97
C GLU A 350 -17.97 -22.82 -6.02
N ASP A 351 -17.87 -21.68 -5.33
CA ASP A 351 -16.63 -20.92 -5.20
C ASP A 351 -16.19 -20.75 -3.73
N PRO A 352 -15.70 -21.82 -3.06
CA PRO A 352 -15.26 -21.75 -1.65
C PRO A 352 -14.23 -20.65 -1.38
N GLN A 353 -13.32 -20.40 -2.34
CA GLN A 353 -12.26 -19.41 -2.22
C GLN A 353 -12.79 -17.97 -2.02
N ASN A 354 -14.03 -17.71 -2.47
CA ASN A 354 -14.68 -16.40 -2.35
C ASN A 354 -15.40 -16.21 -1.00
N LEU A 355 -15.63 -17.27 -0.22
CA LEU A 355 -16.27 -17.24 1.10
C LEU A 355 -15.30 -16.81 2.21
N ARG A 356 -14.67 -15.65 2.04
CA ARG A 356 -13.79 -15.02 3.03
C ARG A 356 -14.47 -13.82 3.65
N SER A 357 -14.19 -13.53 4.92
CA SER A 357 -14.78 -12.40 5.66
C SER A 357 -14.67 -11.06 4.91
N THR A 358 -13.52 -10.79 4.26
CA THR A 358 -13.32 -9.59 3.43
C THR A 358 -14.25 -9.53 2.22
N ASN A 359 -14.48 -10.66 1.56
CA ASN A 359 -15.36 -10.77 0.40
C ASN A 359 -16.84 -10.75 0.79
N LEU A 360 -17.21 -11.35 1.92
CA LEU A 360 -18.54 -11.27 2.52
C LEU A 360 -18.90 -9.82 2.89
N ARG A 361 -17.92 -9.05 3.41
CA ARG A 361 -18.09 -7.62 3.66
C ARG A 361 -18.25 -6.82 2.36
N LYS A 362 -17.56 -7.20 1.29
CA LYS A 362 -17.77 -6.59 -0.03
C LYS A 362 -19.14 -6.91 -0.62
N GLN A 363 -19.63 -8.13 -0.40
CA GLN A 363 -20.94 -8.56 -0.87
C GLN A 363 -22.06 -7.70 -0.28
N ILE A 364 -22.09 -7.52 1.05
CA ILE A 364 -23.12 -6.69 1.71
C ILE A 364 -23.08 -5.23 1.26
N ALA A 365 -21.88 -4.67 1.08
CA ALA A 365 -21.71 -3.30 0.60
C ALA A 365 -22.09 -3.13 -0.88
N THR A 366 -22.03 -4.19 -1.68
CA THR A 366 -22.51 -4.20 -3.08
C THR A 366 -24.02 -4.35 -3.12
N ILE A 367 -24.58 -5.26 -2.32
CA ILE A 367 -26.03 -5.48 -2.24
C ILE A 367 -26.73 -4.21 -1.74
N SER A 368 -26.18 -3.50 -0.76
CA SER A 368 -26.77 -2.23 -0.28
C SER A 368 -26.84 -1.14 -1.35
N GLN A 369 -25.90 -1.12 -2.29
CA GLN A 369 -25.96 -0.25 -3.46
C GLN A 369 -27.04 -0.69 -4.45
N VAL A 370 -27.20 -2.00 -4.67
CA VAL A 370 -28.26 -2.57 -5.54
C VAL A 370 -29.64 -2.32 -4.95
N MET A 371 -29.79 -2.43 -3.63
CA MET A 371 -31.04 -2.14 -2.91
C MET A 371 -31.39 -0.64 -2.87
N ASN A 372 -30.51 0.24 -3.37
CA ASN A 372 -30.69 1.69 -3.41
C ASN A 372 -31.10 2.29 -2.05
N LEU A 373 -30.41 1.85 -0.97
CA LEU A 373 -30.64 2.37 0.38
C LEU A 373 -30.43 3.88 0.43
N LYS A 374 -31.24 4.57 1.24
CA LYS A 374 -31.11 6.01 1.47
C LYS A 374 -29.79 6.33 2.17
N GLU A 375 -29.32 7.57 2.08
CA GLU A 375 -28.03 7.96 2.68
C GLU A 375 -27.95 7.67 4.19
N ASN A 376 -29.03 7.94 4.93
CA ASN A 376 -29.11 7.65 6.36
C ASN A 376 -29.08 6.15 6.68
N GLU A 377 -29.66 5.30 5.83
CA GLU A 377 -29.65 3.84 5.98
C GLU A 377 -28.26 3.27 5.65
N LEU A 378 -27.59 3.86 4.65
CA LEU A 378 -26.20 3.55 4.31
C LEU A 378 -25.23 3.96 5.43
N ASP A 379 -25.45 5.11 6.08
CA ASP A 379 -24.68 5.55 7.24
C ASP A 379 -24.80 4.54 8.40
N GLN A 380 -26.03 4.15 8.74
CA GLN A 380 -26.27 3.14 9.78
C GLN A 380 -25.58 1.80 9.47
N LEU A 381 -25.67 1.35 8.21
CA LEU A 381 -24.97 0.13 7.77
C LEU A 381 -23.45 0.27 7.80
N ALA A 382 -22.91 1.43 7.39
CA ALA A 382 -21.48 1.69 7.38
C ALA A 382 -20.90 1.73 8.80
N ASP A 383 -21.60 2.39 9.73
CA ASP A 383 -21.26 2.41 11.16
C ASP A 383 -21.30 0.99 11.74
N PHE A 384 -22.34 0.22 11.41
CA PHE A 384 -22.45 -1.18 11.83
C PHE A 384 -21.32 -2.07 11.28
N LEU A 385 -20.85 -1.82 10.05
CA LEU A 385 -19.69 -2.50 9.46
C LEU A 385 -18.34 -1.91 9.90
N GLY A 386 -18.34 -0.74 10.54
CA GLY A 386 -17.18 -0.14 11.20
C GLY A 386 -16.31 0.66 10.27
N HIS A 387 -16.91 1.14 9.19
CA HIS A 387 -16.26 2.02 8.23
C HIS A 387 -16.74 3.45 8.42
N ASP A 388 -15.90 4.39 8.00
CA ASP A 388 -16.39 5.71 7.66
C ASP A 388 -17.18 5.61 6.34
N ILE A 389 -18.31 6.33 6.19
CA ILE A 389 -19.10 6.27 4.94
C ILE A 389 -18.25 6.62 3.70
N ARG A 390 -17.22 7.46 3.84
CA ARG A 390 -16.29 7.76 2.74
C ARG A 390 -15.47 6.54 2.34
N VAL A 391 -15.01 5.76 3.32
CA VAL A 391 -14.32 4.47 3.09
C VAL A 391 -15.30 3.45 2.51
N HIS A 392 -16.57 3.46 2.93
CA HIS A 392 -17.61 2.62 2.34
C HIS A 392 -17.82 2.95 0.86
N ARG A 393 -17.96 4.25 0.53
CA ARG A 393 -18.13 4.74 -0.85
C ARG A 393 -16.89 4.52 -1.73
N GLU A 394 -15.68 4.60 -1.19
CA GLU A 394 -14.42 4.48 -1.95
C GLU A 394 -13.92 3.04 -2.12
N TYR A 395 -14.01 2.19 -1.08
CA TYR A 395 -13.46 0.82 -1.09
C TYR A 395 -14.44 -0.26 -1.54
N TYR A 396 -15.75 0.01 -1.48
CA TYR A 396 -16.80 -0.97 -1.79
C TYR A 396 -17.69 -0.56 -2.97
N ARG A 397 -17.37 0.55 -3.64
CA ARG A 397 -17.60 0.63 -5.07
C ARG A 397 -16.65 -0.36 -5.74
N LEU A 398 -17.05 -1.63 -5.83
CA LEU A 398 -16.69 -2.35 -7.05
C LEU A 398 -17.13 -1.43 -8.21
N PRO A 399 -16.37 -1.33 -9.31
CA PRO A 399 -16.98 -0.83 -10.52
C PRO A 399 -18.16 -1.79 -10.74
N GLN A 400 -19.39 -1.39 -10.41
CA GLN A 400 -20.32 -0.79 -11.34
C GLN A 400 -20.15 -1.25 -12.81
N SER A 401 -19.33 -2.23 -13.19
CA SER A 401 -19.16 -2.60 -14.60
C SER A 401 -20.51 -3.03 -15.15
N THR A 402 -21.29 -3.86 -14.45
CA THR A 402 -22.62 -4.24 -14.94
C THR A 402 -23.69 -3.16 -14.74
N ILE A 403 -23.69 -2.44 -13.60
CA ILE A 403 -24.73 -1.42 -13.31
C ILE A 403 -24.47 -0.12 -14.07
N GLN A 404 -23.23 0.36 -14.11
CA GLN A 404 -22.79 1.47 -14.95
C GLN A 404 -22.87 1.07 -16.41
N LEU A 405 -22.49 -0.14 -16.84
CA LEU A 405 -22.76 -0.55 -18.21
C LEU A 405 -24.26 -0.49 -18.48
N ALA A 406 -25.12 -1.11 -17.67
CA ALA A 406 -26.56 -1.05 -17.93
C ALA A 406 -27.14 0.39 -17.89
N LYS A 407 -26.89 1.15 -16.82
CA LYS A 407 -27.45 2.50 -16.60
C LYS A 407 -26.80 3.57 -17.48
N ILE A 408 -25.48 3.53 -17.67
CA ILE A 408 -24.77 4.46 -18.57
C ILE A 408 -24.98 4.06 -20.03
N SER A 409 -25.00 2.77 -20.40
CA SER A 409 -25.36 2.39 -21.79
C SER A 409 -26.78 2.84 -22.13
N LYS A 410 -27.76 2.73 -21.22
CA LYS A 410 -29.10 3.32 -21.42
C LYS A 410 -29.04 4.81 -21.73
N LEU A 411 -28.29 5.56 -20.93
CA LEU A 411 -28.12 7.01 -21.12
C LEU A 411 -27.43 7.32 -22.46
N LEU A 412 -26.35 6.61 -22.79
CA LEU A 412 -25.60 6.79 -24.04
C LEU A 412 -26.46 6.45 -25.26
N ILE A 413 -27.24 5.36 -25.21
CA ILE A 413 -28.19 4.97 -26.26
C ILE A 413 -29.30 6.03 -26.42
N ALA A 414 -29.84 6.56 -25.31
CA ALA A 414 -30.85 7.62 -25.35
C ALA A 414 -30.31 8.93 -25.95
N MET A 415 -29.03 9.24 -25.71
CA MET A 415 -28.32 10.36 -26.33
C MET A 415 -28.11 10.14 -27.84
N GLU A 416 -27.67 8.95 -28.26
CA GLU A 416 -27.52 8.60 -29.69
C GLU A 416 -28.85 8.68 -30.46
N LYS A 417 -29.95 8.28 -29.82
CA LYS A 417 -31.31 8.36 -30.40
C LYS A 417 -31.91 9.77 -30.39
N GLY A 418 -31.17 10.80 -29.99
CA GLY A 418 -31.63 12.19 -29.96
C GLY A 418 -32.76 12.48 -28.95
N SER A 419 -32.99 11.58 -27.98
CA SER A 419 -34.10 11.68 -27.02
C SER A 419 -33.74 12.47 -25.76
N VAL A 420 -32.77 13.38 -25.84
CA VAL A 420 -32.20 14.13 -24.70
C VAL A 420 -33.27 14.94 -23.95
N LYS A 421 -34.27 15.47 -24.65
CA LYS A 421 -35.40 16.19 -24.03
C LYS A 421 -36.31 15.27 -23.21
N ASN A 422 -36.41 13.99 -23.56
CA ASN A 422 -37.29 13.01 -22.87
C ASN A 422 -36.67 12.43 -21.59
N ILE A 423 -35.37 12.63 -21.41
CA ILE A 423 -34.59 12.17 -20.23
C ILE A 423 -34.24 13.31 -19.27
N GLN A 424 -34.50 14.57 -19.66
CA GLN A 424 -34.22 15.73 -18.81
C GLN A 424 -35.09 15.71 -17.55
N GLY A 425 -34.46 15.75 -16.38
CA GLY A 425 -35.15 15.71 -15.08
C GLY A 425 -35.49 14.31 -14.58
N LYS A 426 -35.21 13.25 -15.34
CA LYS A 426 -35.39 11.85 -14.92
C LYS A 426 -34.13 11.30 -14.27
N SER A 427 -34.31 10.43 -13.27
CA SER A 427 -33.24 9.62 -12.70
C SER A 427 -32.81 8.51 -13.67
N LEU A 428 -31.60 7.96 -13.49
CA LEU A 428 -31.08 6.88 -14.34
C LEU A 428 -31.96 5.61 -14.35
N ASP A 429 -32.79 5.42 -13.33
CA ASP A 429 -33.72 4.29 -13.24
C ASP A 429 -35.01 4.51 -14.04
N GLU A 430 -35.33 5.78 -14.36
CA GLU A 430 -36.51 6.18 -15.14
C GLU A 430 -36.22 6.30 -16.65
N ILE A 431 -34.97 6.03 -17.06
CA ILE A 431 -34.56 6.00 -18.46
C ILE A 431 -34.74 4.57 -19.00
N GLY A 432 -35.68 4.43 -19.94
CA GLY A 432 -36.09 3.18 -20.60
C GLY A 432 -35.68 3.14 -22.05
#